data_AF-A0A1I1HVI4-F1
#
_entry.id   AF-A0A1I1HVI4-F1
#
_cell.length_a   1.000
_cell.length_b   1.000
_cell.length_c   1.000
_cell.angle_alpha   90.00
_cell.angle_beta   90.00
_cell.angle_gamma   90.00
#
_symmetry.space_group_name_H-M   'P 1'
#
loop_
_entity.id
_entity.type
_entity.pdbx_description
1 polymer ?
#
loop_
_entity_poly.entity_id
_entity_poly.type
_entity_poly.pdbx_seq_one_letter_code
_entity_poly.pdbx_strand_id
1 'polypeptide(L)' 'MKCLIDQTVDDAVRRNIRADVVARYLRMKYRMSIDVASLKNRMAMFKRQRELKIPAFNY' A
#
# COMPACT_ATOMS: atom_id res chain seq x y z
N MET A 1 6.27 12.83 -6.71
CA MET A 1 5.38 12.31 -7.78
C MET A 1 4.87 10.95 -7.31
N LYS A 2 3.62 10.83 -6.83
CA LYS A 2 3.20 9.62 -6.07
C LYS A 2 3.04 8.41 -6.99
N CYS A 3 3.79 7.34 -6.70
CA CYS A 3 3.68 6.06 -7.40
C CYS A 3 2.26 5.48 -7.23
N LEU A 4 1.70 4.95 -8.32
CA LEU A 4 0.35 4.37 -8.35
C LEU A 4 0.15 3.24 -7.34
N ILE A 5 1.22 2.46 -7.09
CA ILE A 5 1.23 1.40 -6.08
C ILE A 5 1.11 2.01 -4.68
N ASP A 6 1.88 3.05 -4.38
CA ASP A 6 1.88 3.67 -3.05
C ASP A 6 0.54 4.36 -2.76
N GLN A 7 -0.09 4.98 -3.76
CA GLN A 7 -1.46 5.50 -3.62
C GLN A 7 -2.48 4.39 -3.35
N THR A 8 -2.41 3.31 -4.12
CA THR A 8 -3.33 2.16 -3.95
C THR A 8 -3.15 1.50 -2.58
N VAL A 9 -1.91 1.38 -2.12
CA VAL A 9 -1.56 0.80 -0.82
C VAL A 9 -1.99 1.72 0.33
N ASP A 10 -1.75 3.03 0.23
CA ASP A 10 -2.19 4.00 1.24
C ASP A 10 -3.72 4.02 1.38
N ASP A 11 -4.46 4.04 0.27
CA ASP A 11 -5.92 3.97 0.28
C ASP A 11 -6.44 2.64 0.86
N ALA A 12 -5.78 1.53 0.56
CA ALA A 12 -6.12 0.24 1.14
C ALA A 12 -5.86 0.20 2.66
N VAL A 13 -4.75 0.77 3.13
CA VAL A 13 -4.45 0.92 4.56
C VAL A 13 -5.50 1.82 5.23
N ARG A 14 -5.91 2.91 4.59
CA ARG A 14 -6.96 3.82 5.10
C ARG A 14 -8.29 3.10 5.30
N ARG A 15 -8.63 2.16 4.42
CA ARG A 15 -9.88 1.40 4.43
C ARG A 15 -9.78 0.06 5.19
N ASN A 16 -8.66 -0.23 5.85
CA ASN A 16 -8.38 -1.52 6.50
C ASN A 16 -8.60 -2.73 5.57
N ILE A 17 -8.28 -2.57 4.27
CA ILE A 17 -8.37 -3.67 3.31
C ILE A 17 -7.20 -4.63 3.53
N ARG A 18 -7.45 -5.92 3.39
CA ARG A 18 -6.42 -6.95 3.55
C ARG A 18 -5.42 -6.94 2.38
N ALA A 19 -4.15 -7.18 2.67
CA ALA A 19 -3.08 -7.18 1.66
C ALA A 19 -3.30 -8.19 0.52
N ASP A 20 -3.92 -9.34 0.79
CA ASP A 20 -4.23 -10.34 -0.24
C ASP A 20 -5.23 -9.81 -1.29
N VAL A 21 -6.20 -9.02 -0.87
CA VAL A 21 -7.19 -8.38 -1.76
C VAL A 21 -6.51 -7.33 -2.63
N VAL A 22 -5.62 -6.54 -2.05
CA VAL A 22 -4.87 -5.50 -2.78
C VAL A 22 -3.92 -6.13 -3.80
N ALA A 23 -3.19 -7.19 -3.44
CA ALA A 23 -2.33 -7.92 -4.36
C ALA A 23 -3.14 -8.48 -5.56
N ARG A 24 -4.32 -9.05 -5.28
CA ARG A 24 -5.24 -9.53 -6.32
C ARG A 24 -5.72 -8.40 -7.24
N TYR A 25 -6.10 -7.27 -6.66
CA TYR A 25 -6.54 -6.08 -7.42
C TYR A 25 -5.42 -5.54 -8.32
N LEU A 26 -4.20 -5.42 -7.79
CA LEU A 26 -3.04 -4.98 -8.57
C LEU A 26 -2.73 -5.91 -9.74
N ARG A 27 -2.85 -7.23 -9.51
CA ARG A 27 -2.70 -8.24 -10.55
C ARG A 27 -3.77 -8.16 -11.62
N MET A 28 -5.04 -7.95 -11.23
CA MET A 28 -6.14 -7.90 -12.19
C MET A 28 -6.18 -6.60 -13.00
N LYS A 29 -6.08 -5.45 -12.31
CA LYS A 29 -6.27 -4.14 -12.94
C LYS A 29 -5.03 -3.65 -13.66
N TYR A 30 -3.86 -3.86 -13.06
CA TYR A 30 -2.61 -3.31 -13.57
C TYR A 30 -1.67 -4.39 -14.13
N ARG A 31 -2.10 -5.67 -14.14
CA ARG A 31 -1.28 -6.81 -14.57
C ARG A 31 0.05 -6.93 -13.82
N MET A 32 0.10 -6.40 -12.58
CA MET A 32 1.29 -6.44 -11.74
C MET A 32 1.16 -7.52 -10.67
N SER A 33 2.07 -8.50 -10.67
CA SER A 33 2.21 -9.43 -9.55
C SER A 33 3.13 -8.83 -8.49
N ILE A 34 2.58 -8.64 -7.29
CA ILE A 34 3.34 -8.25 -6.11
C ILE A 34 3.15 -9.34 -5.07
N ASP A 35 4.25 -9.76 -4.46
CA ASP A 35 4.21 -10.72 -3.37
C ASP A 35 3.44 -10.16 -2.16
N VAL A 36 2.59 -11.00 -1.56
CA VAL A 36 1.71 -10.59 -0.46
C VAL A 36 2.51 -10.23 0.79
N ALA A 37 3.65 -10.88 1.06
CA ALA A 37 4.49 -10.55 2.20
C ALA A 37 5.18 -9.19 1.98
N SER A 38 5.68 -8.91 0.78
CA SER A 38 6.20 -7.58 0.43
C SER A 38 5.13 -6.49 0.58
N LEU A 39 3.89 -6.77 0.17
CA LEU A 39 2.78 -5.83 0.29
C LEU A 39 2.39 -5.58 1.75
N LYS A 40 2.36 -6.62 2.59
CA LYS A 40 2.14 -6.49 4.04
C LYS A 40 3.19 -5.60 4.70
N ASN A 41 4.46 -5.77 4.34
CA ASN A 41 5.55 -4.93 4.87
C ASN A 41 5.37 -3.45 4.49
N ARG A 42 5.00 -3.17 3.23
CA ARG A 42 4.69 -1.79 2.79
C ARG A 42 3.49 -1.23 3.55
N MET A 43 2.41 -1.99 3.67
CA MET A 43 1.21 -1.56 4.42
C MET A 43 1.52 -1.28 5.90
N ALA A 44 2.36 -2.10 6.53
CA ALA A 44 2.79 -1.89 7.91
C ALA A 44 3.63 -0.60 8.05
N MET A 45 4.51 -0.31 7.08
CA MET A 45 5.27 0.93 7.03
C MET A 45 4.35 2.16 6.93
N PHE A 46 3.37 2.15 6.01
CA PHE A 46 2.40 3.24 5.88
C PHE A 46 1.55 3.41 7.14
N LYS A 47 1.12 2.32 7.77
CA LYS A 47 0.37 2.37 9.03
C LYS A 47 1.20 3.02 10.14
N ARG A 48 2.46 2.59 10.29
CA ARG A 48 3.39 3.14 11.28
C ARG A 48 3.72 4.62 11.03
N GLN A 49 3.88 5.03 9.77
CA GLN A 49 4.06 6.44 9.42
C GLN A 49 2.87 7.31 9.85
N ARG A 50 1.64 6.81 9.70
CA ARG A 50 0.43 7.51 10.15
C ARG A 50 0.34 7.61 11.67
N GLU A 51 0.70 6.56 12.38
CA GLU A 51 0.76 6.55 13.86
C GLU A 51 1.79 7.56 14.38
N LEU A 52 2.90 7.74 13.68
CA LEU A 52 3.97 8.65 14.08
C LEU A 52 3.72 10.14 13.73
N LYS A 53 2.60 10.50 13.08
CA LYS A 53 2.32 11.85 12.55
C LYS A 53 3.49 12.46 11.74
N ILE A 54 4.39 11.64 11.21
CA ILE A 54 5.46 12.12 10.35
C ILE A 54 4.79 12.46 9.02
N PRO A 55 4.79 13.74 8.58
CA PRO A 55 4.25 14.06 7.27
C PRO A 55 5.02 13.21 6.26
N ALA A 56 4.30 12.42 5.47
CA ALA A 56 4.88 11.61 4.44
C ALA A 56 5.75 12.53 3.57
N PHE A 57 7.07 12.44 3.75
CA PHE A 57 8.01 13.32 3.08
C PHE A 57 7.79 13.19 1.58
N ASN A 58 7.72 14.35 0.94
CA ASN A 58 7.67 14.54 -0.49
C ASN A 58 8.73 13.66 -1.19
N TYR A 59 8.26 12.62 -1.89
CA TYR A 59 8.97 11.96 -2.99
C TYR A 59 8.11 12.06 -4.25
#